data_AF-A0A2U9NQS3-F1
#
_entry.id   AF-A0A2U9NQS3-F1
#
_cell.length_a   1.000
_cell.length_b   1.000
_cell.length_c   1.000
_cell.angle_alpha   90.00
_cell.angle_beta   90.00
_cell.angle_gamma   90.00
#
_symmetry.space_group_name_H-M   'P 1'
#
loop_
_entity.id
_entity.type
_entity.pdbx_description
1 polymer ?
#
loop_
_entity_poly.entity_id
_entity_poly.type
_entity_poly.pdbx_seq_one_letter_code
_entity_poly.pdbx_strand_id
1 'polypeptide(L)' 'MAVPKKRTSKSKKNSRKANWKKKADKASQKAFSLAKSVLQNQTTSFIYTLNEE' A
#
# COMPACT_ATOMS: atom_id res chain seq x y z
N MET A 1 19.76 -20.24 -21.49
CA MET A 1 18.84 -19.36 -20.73
C MET A 1 17.72 -18.90 -21.65
N ALA A 2 16.49 -18.83 -21.16
CA ALA A 2 15.36 -18.36 -21.96
C ALA A 2 15.44 -16.83 -22.16
N VAL A 3 15.29 -16.37 -23.40
CA VAL A 3 15.27 -14.96 -23.77
C VAL A 3 13.94 -14.59 -24.43
N PRO A 4 13.40 -13.39 -24.19
CA PRO A 4 12.16 -12.97 -24.83
C PRO A 4 12.38 -12.75 -26.32
N LYS A 5 11.61 -13.46 -27.16
CA LYS A 5 11.70 -13.32 -28.61
C LYS A 5 11.26 -11.93 -29.11
N LYS A 6 10.34 -11.27 -28.39
CA LYS A 6 9.79 -9.94 -28.69
C LYS A 6 9.52 -9.17 -27.41
N ARG A 7 9.55 -7.84 -27.49
CA ARG A 7 9.19 -6.96 -26.36
C ARG A 7 7.73 -7.12 -25.99
N THR A 8 7.41 -6.97 -24.71
CA THR A 8 6.02 -6.88 -24.24
C THR A 8 5.36 -5.62 -24.80
N SER A 9 4.08 -5.69 -25.18
CA SER A 9 3.30 -4.51 -25.59
C SER A 9 3.19 -3.46 -24.48
N LYS A 10 2.98 -2.19 -24.86
CA LYS A 10 2.82 -1.09 -23.89
C LYS A 10 1.69 -1.35 -22.89
N SER A 11 0.55 -1.86 -23.37
CA SER A 11 -0.61 -2.21 -22.53
C SER A 11 -0.26 -3.26 -21.48
N LYS A 12 0.36 -4.38 -21.87
CA LYS A 12 0.70 -5.48 -20.94
C LYS A 12 1.79 -5.08 -19.93
N LYS A 13 2.75 -4.23 -20.30
CA LYS A 13 3.70 -3.62 -19.35
C LYS A 13 2.98 -2.72 -18.33
N ASN A 14 2.10 -1.85 -18.80
CA ASN A 14 1.40 -0.88 -17.95
C ASN A 14 0.42 -1.56 -16.98
N SER A 15 -0.30 -2.59 -17.42
CA SER A 15 -1.19 -3.39 -16.56
C SER A 15 -0.42 -4.03 -15.38
N ARG A 16 0.77 -4.61 -15.63
CA ARG A 16 1.62 -5.13 -14.55
C ARG A 16 2.06 -4.04 -13.57
N LYS A 17 2.44 -2.86 -14.08
CA LYS A 17 2.81 -1.70 -13.24
C LYS A 17 1.63 -1.21 -12.40
N ALA A 18 0.41 -1.18 -12.96
CA ALA A 18 -0.80 -0.80 -12.23
C ALA A 18 -1.09 -1.78 -11.09
N ASN A 19 -0.97 -3.08 -11.32
CA ASN A 19 -1.13 -4.10 -10.27
C ASN A 19 -0.09 -3.95 -9.15
N TRP A 20 1.16 -3.61 -9.49
CA TRP A 20 2.18 -3.33 -8.48
C TRP A 20 1.83 -2.09 -7.65
N LYS A 21 1.38 -1.00 -8.28
CA LYS A 21 0.93 0.22 -7.59
C LYS A 21 -0.30 0.00 -6.70
N LYS A 22 -1.23 -0.87 -7.12
CA LYS A 22 -2.46 -1.19 -6.36
C LYS A 22 -2.16 -1.80 -4.98
N LYS A 23 -1.00 -2.45 -4.80
CA LYS A 23 -0.57 -2.95 -3.49
C LYS A 23 -0.30 -1.82 -2.50
N ALA A 24 0.33 -0.74 -2.97
CA ALA A 24 0.60 0.44 -2.15
C ALA A 24 -0.70 1.17 -1.77
N ASP A 25 -1.66 1.26 -2.68
CA ASP A 25 -2.98 1.84 -2.41
C ASP A 25 -3.70 1.12 -1.25
N LYS A 26 -3.71 -0.22 -1.26
CA LYS A 26 -4.28 -1.00 -0.15
C LYS A 26 -3.56 -0.78 1.18
N ALA A 27 -2.24 -0.58 1.16
CA ALA A 27 -1.47 -0.26 2.38
C ALA A 27 -1.80 1.15 2.90
N SER A 28 -1.91 2.12 1.99
CA SER A 28 -2.29 3.50 2.31
C SER A 28 -3.66 3.58 2.99
N GLN A 29 -4.66 2.88 2.46
CA GLN A 29 -6.02 2.85 3.05
C GLN A 29 -6.02 2.32 4.50
N LYS A 30 -5.25 1.26 4.76
CA LYS A 30 -5.10 0.71 6.12
C LYS A 30 -4.41 1.69 7.07
N ALA A 31 -3.30 2.29 6.63
CA ALA A 31 -2.57 3.28 7.41
C ALA A 31 -3.42 4.50 7.73
N PHE A 32 -4.21 4.98 6.77
CA PHE A 32 -5.12 6.10 6.98
C PHE A 32 -6.25 5.78 7.96
N SER A 33 -6.85 4.60 7.84
CA SER A 33 -7.86 4.12 8.79
C SER A 33 -7.28 4.05 10.21
N LEU A 34 -6.05 3.54 10.35
CA LEU A 34 -5.35 3.47 11.63
C LEU A 34 -5.08 4.85 12.21
N ALA A 35 -4.55 5.78 11.41
CA ALA A 35 -4.25 7.15 11.83
C ALA A 35 -5.51 7.88 12.33
N LYS A 36 -6.63 7.76 11.62
CA LYS A 36 -7.91 8.31 12.08
C LYS A 36 -8.34 7.77 13.44
N SER A 37 -8.19 6.46 13.63
CA SER A 37 -8.58 5.83 14.88
C SER A 37 -7.72 6.26 16.05
N VAL A 38 -6.42 6.44 15.81
CA VAL A 38 -5.46 6.97 16.78
C VAL A 38 -5.83 8.40 17.19
N LEU A 39 -6.12 9.28 16.21
CA LEU A 39 -6.44 10.69 16.45
C LEU A 39 -7.75 10.90 17.22
N GLN A 40 -8.73 10.02 17.05
CA GLN A 40 -10.02 10.13 17.74
C GLN A 40 -10.01 9.56 19.17
N ASN A 41 -8.85 9.09 19.67
CA ASN A 41 -8.73 8.40 20.96
C ASN A 41 -9.76 7.27 21.15
N GLN A 42 -10.18 6.65 20.03
CA GLN A 42 -11.12 5.54 20.07
C GLN A 42 -10.39 4.30 20.58
N THR A 43 -11.07 3.51 21.39
CA THR A 43 -10.56 2.27 21.97
C THR A 43 -10.25 1.26 20.86
N THR A 44 -9.03 1.30 20.36
CA THR A 44 -8.48 0.28 19.48
C THR A 44 -7.49 -0.59 20.25
N SER A 45 -7.35 -1.85 19.82
CA SER A 45 -6.33 -2.76 20.36
C SER A 45 -4.90 -2.34 20.02
N PHE A 46 -4.72 -1.22 19.32
CA PHE A 46 -3.44 -0.70 18.88
C PHE A 46 -2.83 0.16 19.99
N ILE A 47 -1.89 -0.44 20.72
CA ILE A 47 -1.11 0.26 21.75
C ILE A 47 0.04 0.98 21.07
N TYR A 48 0.12 2.30 21.22
CA TYR A 48 1.23 3.11 20.77
C TYR A 48 1.72 4.00 21.92
N THR A 49 3.02 4.13 22.06
CA THR A 49 3.63 4.94 23.12
C THR A 49 3.53 6.42 22.71
N LEU A 50 2.57 7.14 23.30
CA LEU A 50 2.62 8.60 23.34
C LEU A 50 3.66 8.97 24.39
N ASN A 51 4.88 9.25 23.97
CA ASN A 51 5.79 10.01 24.82
C ASN A 51 5.28 11.45 24.80
N GLU A 52 4.36 11.76 25.72
CA GLU A 52 3.98 13.12 26.04
C GLU A 52 5.17 13.74 26.82
N GLU A 53 5.86 14.69 26.20
CA GLU A 53 6.60 15.72 26.94
C GLU A 53 5.61 16.76 27.47
#